data_AF-A0A9Q3IWP1-F1
#
_entry.id   AF-A0A9Q3IWP1-F1
#
_cell.length_a   1.000
_cell.length_b   1.000
_cell.length_c   1.000
_cell.angle_alpha   90.00
_cell.angle_beta   90.00
_cell.angle_gamma   90.00
#
_symmetry.space_group_name_H-M   'P 1'
#
loop_
_entity.id
_entity.type
_entity.pdbx_description
1 polymer ?
#
loop_
_entity_poly.entity_id
_entity_poly.type
_entity_poly.pdbx_seq_one_letter_code
_entity_poly.pdbx_strand_id
1 'polypeptide(L)'
;MFCIDLHNKKDRSFTIGENKNQKFAFLPFKRQITVNKVSPVNLELKKFKSEQFRKAEISLHVTDKQENELSSLFYDHKGAFASHKKPLGKIIGHEVDIILNIERPYPPLLRRPAYPESPKSREAMETHIKELLDLGVIQNVGHNEEVEITTPVIVAWHNGKSRMVGDL
;
A
#
# COMPACT_ATOMS: atom_id res chain seq x y z
N MET A 1 -26.22 -7.93 -4.08
CA MET A 1 -24.74 -7.86 -4.21
C MET A 1 -24.38 -6.40 -4.46
N PHE A 2 -23.55 -5.76 -3.64
CA PHE A 2 -23.23 -4.33 -3.82
C PHE A 2 -22.08 -4.18 -4.81
N CYS A 3 -22.42 -4.02 -6.08
CA CYS A 3 -21.48 -3.70 -7.15
C CYS A 3 -21.43 -2.17 -7.35
N ILE A 4 -20.25 -1.68 -7.73
CA ILE A 4 -20.02 -0.28 -8.15
C ILE A 4 -19.74 -0.31 -9.65
N ASP A 5 -20.64 0.28 -10.43
CA ASP A 5 -20.48 0.40 -11.88
C ASP A 5 -19.97 1.79 -12.24
N LEU A 6 -18.87 1.85 -13.01
CA LEU A 6 -18.23 3.10 -13.45
C LEU A 6 -18.65 3.45 -14.88
N HIS A 7 -19.22 4.64 -15.07
CA HIS A 7 -19.64 5.14 -16.38
C HIS A 7 -18.76 6.31 -16.84
N ASN A 8 -18.06 6.10 -17.95
CA ASN A 8 -17.05 7.03 -18.48
C ASN A 8 -17.52 7.78 -19.75
N LYS A 9 -18.75 8.32 -19.75
CA LYS A 9 -19.29 9.11 -20.88
C LYS A 9 -19.60 10.54 -20.44
N LYS A 10 -18.84 11.49 -20.98
CA LYS A 10 -18.89 12.97 -20.82
C LYS A 10 -18.75 13.52 -19.39
N ASP A 11 -19.30 12.87 -18.37
CA ASP A 11 -19.08 13.17 -16.95
C ASP A 11 -18.92 11.85 -16.17
N ARG A 12 -17.81 11.72 -15.42
CA ARG A 12 -17.54 10.51 -14.63
C ARG A 12 -18.63 10.36 -13.56
N SER A 13 -19.41 9.29 -13.65
CA SER A 13 -20.46 8.96 -12.68
C SER A 13 -20.42 7.47 -12.33
N PHE A 14 -20.95 7.13 -11.17
CA PHE A 14 -21.05 5.75 -10.71
C PHE A 14 -22.43 5.47 -10.10
N THR A 15 -22.83 4.21 -10.10
CA THR A 15 -24.04 3.72 -9.42
C THR A 15 -23.64 2.73 -8.33
N ILE A 16 -24.41 2.68 -7.24
CA ILE A 16 -24.18 1.75 -6.13
C ILE A 16 -25.38 0.80 -6.04
N GLY A 17 -25.14 -0.51 -6.14
CA GLY A 17 -26.18 -1.54 -6.01
C GLY A 17 -27.08 -1.67 -7.25
N GLU A 18 -28.26 -2.28 -7.06
CA GLU A 18 -29.14 -2.67 -8.19
C GLU A 18 -29.90 -1.49 -8.82
N ASN A 19 -29.92 -0.32 -8.18
CA ASN A 19 -30.68 0.84 -8.65
C ASN A 19 -29.88 1.67 -9.66
N LYS A 20 -29.93 1.25 -10.93
CA LYS A 20 -29.24 1.91 -12.06
C LYS A 20 -29.73 3.34 -12.37
N ASN A 21 -30.84 3.76 -11.77
CA ASN A 21 -31.41 5.10 -11.97
C ASN A 21 -30.79 6.16 -11.06
N GLN A 22 -30.18 5.77 -9.94
CA GLN A 22 -29.55 6.70 -9.01
C GLN A 22 -28.05 6.81 -9.30
N LYS A 23 -27.67 7.88 -10.01
CA LYS A 23 -26.28 8.15 -10.41
C LYS A 23 -25.64 9.14 -9.45
N PHE A 24 -24.44 8.80 -8.98
CA PHE A 24 -23.60 9.66 -8.19
C PHE A 24 -22.50 10.25 -9.09
N ALA A 25 -22.41 11.57 -9.13
CA ALA A 25 -21.33 12.26 -9.80
C ALA A 25 -20.16 12.43 -8.83
N PHE A 26 -18.94 12.33 -9.33
CA PHE A 26 -17.80 12.83 -8.57
C PHE A 26 -17.96 14.35 -8.44
N LEU A 27 -18.05 14.84 -7.21
CA LEU A 27 -18.03 16.29 -6.97
C LEU A 27 -16.74 16.83 -7.59
N PRO A 28 -16.81 17.88 -8.45
CA PRO A 28 -15.60 18.55 -8.89
C PRO A 28 -14.91 19.06 -7.64
N PHE A 29 -13.70 18.56 -7.39
CA PHE A 29 -12.90 18.92 -6.24
C PHE A 29 -12.50 20.40 -6.35
N LYS A 30 -13.39 21.30 -5.93
CA LYS A 30 -13.10 22.72 -5.79
C LYS A 30 -12.36 22.91 -4.46
N ARG A 31 -11.11 22.43 -4.39
CA ARG A 31 -10.18 23.06 -3.45
C ARG A 31 -9.90 24.45 -3.99
N GLN A 32 -10.39 25.47 -3.29
CA GLN A 32 -9.73 26.76 -3.35
C GLN A 32 -8.31 26.52 -2.86
N ILE A 33 -7.35 26.52 -3.77
CA ILE A 33 -5.93 26.59 -3.44
C ILE A 33 -5.73 27.98 -2.84
N THR A 34 -5.85 28.08 -1.53
CA THR A 34 -5.42 29.28 -0.82
C THR A 34 -3.89 29.27 -0.88
N VAL A 35 -3.33 29.96 -1.88
CA VAL A 35 -1.89 30.19 -1.99
C VAL A 35 -1.51 31.14 -0.85
N ASN A 36 -1.28 30.57 0.34
CA ASN A 36 -0.82 31.33 1.48
C ASN A 36 0.61 31.81 1.20
N LYS A 37 0.79 33.13 1.29
CA LYS A 37 2.02 33.85 1.04
C LYS A 37 3.17 33.38 1.94
N VAL A 38 4.25 32.97 1.28
CA VAL A 38 5.68 33.11 1.59
C VAL A 38 6.09 33.18 3.07
N SER A 39 6.60 32.06 3.57
CA SER A 39 7.76 31.88 4.48
C SER A 39 7.80 30.39 4.89
N PRO A 40 8.77 29.88 5.65
CA PRO A 40 10.05 29.23 5.26
C PRO A 40 9.97 28.00 4.29
N VAL A 41 8.85 27.78 3.61
CA VAL A 41 8.51 26.62 2.74
C VAL A 41 9.48 26.39 1.56
N ASN A 42 10.23 27.40 1.13
CA ASN A 42 11.04 27.31 -0.09
C ASN A 42 12.26 26.37 0.06
N LEU A 43 12.85 26.24 1.25
CA LEU A 43 14.01 25.37 1.44
C LEU A 43 13.61 23.90 1.44
N GLU A 44 12.50 23.54 2.10
CA GLU A 44 12.00 22.18 2.10
C GLU A 44 11.45 21.75 0.74
N LEU A 45 10.75 22.64 0.04
CA LEU A 45 10.28 22.36 -1.32
C LEU A 45 11.45 22.16 -2.27
N LYS A 46 12.51 22.97 -2.17
CA LYS A 46 13.75 22.79 -2.93
C LYS A 46 14.45 21.48 -2.61
N LYS A 47 14.55 21.12 -1.32
CA LYS A 47 15.08 19.82 -0.91
C LYS A 47 14.24 18.67 -1.47
N PHE A 48 12.91 18.74 -1.34
CA PHE A 48 11.98 17.77 -1.89
C PHE A 48 12.14 17.59 -3.40
N LYS A 49 12.24 18.69 -4.15
CA LYS A 49 12.57 18.65 -5.58
C LYS A 49 13.91 17.95 -5.83
N SER A 50 14.97 18.36 -5.17
CA SER A 50 16.30 17.79 -5.37
C SER A 50 16.41 16.30 -5.00
N GLU A 51 15.59 15.83 -4.06
CA GLU A 51 15.61 14.43 -3.60
C GLU A 51 14.67 13.55 -4.44
N GLN A 52 13.43 13.99 -4.65
CA GLN A 52 12.38 13.17 -5.26
C GLN A 52 12.35 13.30 -6.78
N PHE A 53 12.56 14.50 -7.32
CA PHE A 53 12.51 14.74 -8.76
C PHE A 53 13.84 14.44 -9.47
N ARG A 54 14.95 14.24 -8.73
CA ARG A 54 16.25 13.89 -9.33
C ARG A 54 16.21 12.62 -10.17
N LYS A 55 15.32 11.67 -9.83
CA LYS A 55 15.12 10.43 -10.58
C LYS A 55 13.84 10.42 -11.41
N ALA A 56 13.08 11.51 -11.40
CA ALA A 56 11.84 11.62 -12.14
C ALA A 56 12.14 12.03 -13.58
N GLU A 57 11.57 11.30 -14.53
CA GLU A 57 11.57 11.72 -15.94
C GLU A 57 10.36 12.64 -16.15
N ILE A 58 10.63 13.94 -16.28
CA ILE A 58 9.62 14.93 -16.65
C ILE A 58 9.72 15.15 -18.16
N SER A 59 8.56 15.22 -18.83
CA SER A 59 8.51 15.48 -20.26
C SER A 59 9.12 16.83 -20.61
N LEU A 60 9.89 16.88 -21.69
CA LEU A 60 10.50 18.10 -22.23
C LEU A 60 9.46 19.15 -22.68
N HIS A 61 8.19 18.78 -22.81
CA HIS A 61 7.10 19.68 -23.18
C HIS A 61 6.50 20.44 -21.99
N VAL A 62 6.94 20.13 -20.77
CA VAL A 62 6.49 20.81 -19.55
C VAL A 62 7.27 22.12 -19.42
N THR A 63 6.53 23.22 -19.29
CA THR A 63 7.15 24.53 -19.01
C THR A 63 7.60 24.62 -17.56
N ASP A 64 8.59 25.46 -17.27
CA ASP A 64 9.08 25.70 -15.90
C ASP A 64 7.94 26.06 -14.93
N LYS A 65 6.92 26.79 -15.41
CA LYS A 65 5.75 27.15 -14.61
C LYS A 65 4.94 25.90 -14.21
N GLN A 66 4.67 25.02 -15.16
CA GLN A 66 3.92 23.78 -14.92
C GLN A 66 4.69 22.81 -14.04
N GLU A 67 6.01 22.73 -14.19
CA GLU A 67 6.86 21.92 -13.30
C GLU A 67 6.81 22.44 -11.87
N ASN A 68 6.90 23.76 -11.69
CA ASN A 68 6.79 24.38 -10.37
C ASN A 68 5.43 24.13 -9.70
N GLU A 69 4.34 24.21 -10.47
CA GLU A 69 2.99 23.88 -10.00
C GLU A 69 2.89 22.39 -9.60
N LEU A 70 3.42 21.49 -10.43
CA LEU A 70 3.43 20.06 -10.18
C LEU A 70 4.22 19.69 -8.91
N SER A 71 5.41 20.26 -8.73
CA SER A 71 6.20 20.01 -7.53
C SER A 71 5.56 20.55 -6.26
N SER A 72 4.88 21.70 -6.36
CA SER A 72 4.12 22.25 -5.23
C SER A 72 2.97 21.31 -4.86
N LEU A 73 2.22 20.83 -5.86
CA LEU A 73 1.14 19.85 -5.66
C LEU A 73 1.65 18.56 -5.00
N PHE A 74 2.74 17.98 -5.50
CA PHE A 74 3.30 16.76 -4.91
C PHE A 74 3.86 16.98 -3.51
N TYR A 75 4.44 18.14 -3.23
CA TYR A 75 4.89 18.46 -1.87
C TYR A 75 3.72 18.60 -0.90
N ASP A 76 2.65 19.29 -1.30
CA ASP A 76 1.43 19.46 -0.49
C ASP A 76 0.75 18.11 -0.19
N HIS A 77 0.87 17.17 -1.13
CA HIS A 77 0.29 15.83 -1.03
C HIS A 77 1.30 14.72 -0.72
N LYS A 78 2.53 15.05 -0.31
CA LYS A 78 3.62 14.08 -0.13
C LYS A 78 3.28 12.92 0.82
N GLY A 79 2.40 13.15 1.79
CA GLY A 79 1.94 12.14 2.74
C GLY A 79 0.99 11.08 2.16
N ALA A 80 0.41 11.33 0.98
CA ALA A 80 -0.46 10.37 0.29
C ALA A 80 0.33 9.33 -0.53
N PHE A 81 1.63 9.55 -0.74
CA PHE A 81 2.50 8.65 -1.48
C PHE A 81 3.30 7.75 -0.53
N ALA A 82 3.47 6.49 -0.93
CA ALA A 82 4.41 5.61 -0.25
C ALA A 82 5.84 6.14 -0.43
N SER A 83 6.64 6.12 0.63
CA SER A 83 8.04 6.50 0.60
C SER A 83 8.90 5.44 1.26
N HIS A 84 10.21 5.45 1.04
CA HIS A 84 11.13 4.52 1.72
C HIS A 84 11.03 4.55 3.25
N LYS A 85 10.64 5.71 3.82
CA LYS A 85 10.48 5.89 5.28
C LYS A 85 9.07 5.53 5.76
N LYS A 86 8.06 5.63 4.90
CA LYS A 86 6.65 5.31 5.16
C LYS A 86 6.10 4.53 3.96
N PRO A 87 6.49 3.26 3.82
CA PRO A 87 6.18 2.46 2.63
C PRO A 87 4.74 1.96 2.63
N LEU A 88 4.16 1.79 3.83
CA LEU A 88 2.78 1.37 4.02
C LEU A 88 2.01 2.41 4.82
N GLY A 89 0.78 2.67 4.41
CA GLY A 89 -0.16 3.46 5.20
C GLY A 89 -0.75 2.58 6.30
N LYS A 90 -0.47 2.88 7.57
CA LYS A 90 -1.20 2.29 8.69
C LYS A 90 -2.45 3.12 8.94
N ILE A 91 -3.64 2.55 8.77
CA ILE A 91 -4.88 3.16 9.23
C ILE A 91 -5.06 2.74 10.69
N ILE A 92 -4.91 3.69 11.61
CA ILE A 92 -5.06 3.45 13.05
C ILE A 92 -6.57 3.36 13.36
N GLY A 93 -6.98 2.39 14.19
CA GLY A 93 -8.37 2.21 14.62
C GLY A 93 -9.21 1.27 13.75
N HIS A 94 -8.58 0.56 12.80
CA HIS A 94 -9.21 -0.47 11.97
C HIS A 94 -8.57 -1.84 12.21
N GLU A 95 -8.14 -2.11 13.44
CA GLU A 95 -7.77 -3.45 13.86
C GLU A 95 -8.96 -4.39 13.62
N VAL A 96 -8.70 -5.54 13.00
CA VAL A 96 -9.73 -6.52 12.64
C VAL A 96 -9.64 -7.70 13.61
N ASP A 97 -10.69 -7.90 14.38
CA ASP A 97 -10.85 -9.10 15.20
C ASP A 97 -11.39 -10.24 14.33
N ILE A 98 -10.57 -11.27 14.14
CA ILE A 98 -10.96 -12.48 13.42
C ILE A 98 -11.38 -13.53 14.44
N ILE A 99 -12.69 -13.78 14.53
CA ILE A 99 -13.27 -14.80 15.42
C ILE A 99 -13.35 -16.13 14.66
N LEU A 100 -12.75 -17.18 15.23
CA LEU A 100 -12.83 -18.53 14.67
C LEU A 100 -14.18 -19.17 15.04
N ASN A 101 -14.69 -20.02 14.15
CA ASN A 101 -15.91 -20.80 14.37
C ASN A 101 -15.67 -22.10 15.17
N ILE A 102 -14.46 -22.29 15.69
CA ILE A 102 -14.03 -23.45 16.44
C ILE A 102 -13.30 -22.99 17.71
N GLU A 103 -13.38 -23.80 18.75
CA GLU A 103 -12.74 -23.54 20.04
C GLU A 103 -11.51 -24.44 20.26
N ARG A 104 -10.71 -24.11 21.26
CA ARG A 104 -9.56 -24.92 21.66
C ARG A 104 -10.03 -26.26 22.25
N PRO A 105 -9.27 -27.36 22.04
CA PRO A 105 -8.03 -27.45 21.28
C PRO A 105 -8.26 -27.41 19.76
N TYR A 106 -7.46 -26.62 19.04
CA TYR A 106 -7.57 -26.51 17.59
C TYR A 106 -7.17 -27.82 16.89
N PRO A 107 -7.81 -28.15 15.75
CA PRO A 107 -7.49 -29.35 14.99
C PRO A 107 -6.05 -29.33 14.48
N PRO A 108 -5.38 -30.49 14.34
CA PRO A 108 -4.01 -30.57 13.83
C PRO A 108 -3.80 -29.91 12.45
N LEU A 109 -4.86 -29.80 11.65
CA LEU A 109 -4.83 -29.12 10.35
C LEU A 109 -4.49 -27.63 10.45
N LEU A 110 -4.71 -26.99 11.61
CA LEU A 110 -4.29 -25.62 11.86
C LEU A 110 -2.84 -25.51 12.35
N ARG A 111 -2.14 -26.63 12.59
CA ARG A 111 -0.73 -26.69 12.99
C ARG A 111 0.09 -27.39 11.92
N ARG A 112 0.09 -26.83 10.71
CA ARG A 112 0.84 -27.40 9.59
C ARG A 112 2.34 -27.07 9.72
N PRO A 113 3.24 -28.07 9.56
CA PRO A 113 4.67 -27.81 9.54
C PRO A 113 5.09 -27.09 8.25
N ALA A 114 6.26 -26.45 8.27
CA ALA A 114 6.85 -25.87 7.08
C ALA A 114 7.21 -26.97 6.06
N TYR A 115 7.06 -26.65 4.77
CA TYR A 115 7.55 -27.52 3.70
C TYR A 115 9.09 -27.49 3.64
N PRO A 116 9.74 -28.58 3.22
CA PRO A 116 11.17 -28.56 2.97
C PRO A 116 11.49 -27.63 1.79
N GLU A 117 12.38 -26.67 2.01
CA GLU A 117 12.72 -25.64 1.02
C GLU A 117 14.10 -25.86 0.40
N SER A 118 14.21 -25.57 -0.89
CA SER A 118 15.50 -25.56 -1.60
C SER A 118 16.40 -24.42 -1.10
N PRO A 119 17.74 -24.52 -1.22
CA PRO A 119 18.65 -23.43 -0.84
C PRO A 119 18.30 -22.09 -1.47
N LYS A 120 17.92 -22.10 -2.76
CA LYS A 120 17.50 -20.92 -3.51
C LYS A 120 16.19 -20.32 -2.97
N SER A 121 15.22 -21.17 -2.63
CA SER A 121 13.97 -20.70 -2.04
C SER A 121 14.20 -20.11 -0.65
N ARG A 122 15.08 -20.72 0.15
CA ARG A 122 15.41 -20.25 1.50
C ARG A 122 16.02 -18.85 1.48
N GLU A 123 16.98 -18.60 0.60
CA GLU A 123 17.60 -17.28 0.44
C GLU A 123 16.58 -16.21 0.02
N ALA A 124 15.69 -16.55 -0.93
CA ALA A 124 14.60 -15.66 -1.32
C ALA A 124 13.64 -15.38 -0.17
N MET A 125 13.29 -16.41 0.61
CA MET A 125 12.38 -16.29 1.76
C MET A 125 12.99 -15.42 2.86
N GLU A 126 14.26 -15.60 3.20
CA GLU A 126 14.99 -14.75 4.16
C GLU A 126 14.99 -13.27 3.73
N THR A 127 15.15 -13.01 2.42
CA THR A 127 15.04 -11.66 1.87
C THR A 127 13.64 -11.06 2.08
N HIS A 128 12.59 -11.79 1.71
CA HIS A 128 11.20 -11.33 1.88
C HIS A 128 10.82 -11.13 3.35
N ILE A 129 11.24 -12.03 4.24
CA ILE A 129 10.99 -11.92 5.68
C ILE A 129 11.64 -10.65 6.24
N LYS A 130 12.90 -10.38 5.86
CA LYS A 130 13.61 -9.18 6.28
C LYS A 130 12.90 -7.92 5.81
N GLU A 131 12.47 -7.88 4.56
CA GLU A 131 11.70 -6.74 4.03
C GLU A 131 10.41 -6.53 4.84
N LEU A 132 9.63 -7.59 5.09
CA LEU A 132 8.38 -7.48 5.84
C LEU A 132 8.59 -7.05 7.31
N LEU A 133 9.70 -7.46 7.94
CA LEU A 133 10.11 -6.97 9.26
C LEU A 133 10.44 -5.48 9.23
N ASP A 134 11.25 -5.04 8.27
CA ASP A 134 11.63 -3.63 8.10
C ASP A 134 10.41 -2.74 7.79
N LEU A 135 9.41 -3.28 7.10
CA LEU A 135 8.13 -2.64 6.80
C LEU A 135 7.16 -2.63 8.00
N GLY A 136 7.43 -3.39 9.06
CA GLY A 136 6.53 -3.56 10.21
C GLY A 136 5.24 -4.29 9.88
N VAL A 137 5.24 -5.15 8.86
CA VAL A 137 4.09 -5.98 8.45
C VAL A 137 4.01 -7.25 9.28
N ILE A 138 5.16 -7.85 9.58
CA ILE A 138 5.30 -9.02 10.44
C ILE A 138 6.22 -8.68 11.62
N GLN A 139 6.15 -9.47 12.68
CA GLN A 139 7.04 -9.35 13.83
C GLN A 139 7.50 -10.73 14.29
N ASN A 140 8.63 -10.77 14.99
CA ASN A 140 9.04 -11.97 15.70
C ASN A 140 8.10 -12.23 16.87
N VAL A 141 7.69 -13.48 17.02
CA VAL A 141 6.91 -13.94 18.17
C VAL A 141 7.85 -14.04 19.38
N GLY A 142 7.42 -13.54 20.54
CA GLY A 142 8.21 -13.56 21.77
C GLY A 142 8.40 -14.98 22.32
N HIS A 143 9.45 -15.22 23.11
CA HIS A 143 9.71 -16.54 23.71
C HIS A 143 8.57 -17.05 24.63
N ASN A 144 7.74 -16.14 25.14
CA ASN A 144 6.61 -16.45 26.02
C ASN A 144 5.26 -16.46 25.28
N GLU A 145 5.25 -16.25 23.96
CA GLU A 145 4.04 -16.23 23.15
C GLU A 145 3.84 -17.59 22.50
N GLU A 146 2.70 -18.24 22.77
CA GLU A 146 2.36 -19.52 22.16
C GLU A 146 1.72 -19.30 20.78
N VAL A 147 2.33 -19.90 19.74
CA VAL A 147 1.76 -19.93 18.39
C VAL A 147 0.95 -21.21 18.23
N GLU A 148 -0.37 -21.09 18.28
CA GLU A 148 -1.26 -22.25 18.20
C GLU A 148 -1.68 -22.63 16.79
N ILE A 149 -1.52 -21.72 15.83
CA ILE A 149 -1.90 -21.87 14.43
C ILE A 149 -0.67 -21.57 13.55
N THR A 150 -0.31 -22.52 12.71
CA THR A 150 0.81 -22.40 11.76
C THR A 150 0.37 -22.82 10.38
N THR A 151 0.80 -22.05 9.39
CA THR A 151 0.55 -22.32 7.97
C THR A 151 1.88 -22.28 7.22
N PRO A 152 2.18 -23.27 6.38
CA PRO A 152 3.40 -23.26 5.60
C PRO A 152 3.40 -22.10 4.61
N VAL A 153 4.61 -21.66 4.28
CA VAL A 153 4.86 -20.58 3.34
C VAL A 153 5.74 -21.12 2.23
N ILE A 154 5.44 -20.76 1.00
CA ILE A 154 6.17 -21.16 -0.20
C ILE A 154 6.69 -19.95 -0.96
N VAL A 155 7.67 -20.18 -1.84
CA VAL A 155 8.17 -19.16 -2.78
C VAL A 155 7.68 -19.45 -4.20
N ALA A 156 6.88 -18.56 -4.76
CA ALA A 156 6.46 -18.59 -6.15
C ALA A 156 7.42 -17.76 -7.02
N TRP A 157 7.87 -18.35 -8.15
CA TRP A 157 8.79 -17.71 -9.08
C TRP A 157 8.10 -17.31 -10.38
N HIS A 158 8.33 -16.08 -10.83
CA HIS A 158 7.83 -15.58 -12.11
C HIS A 158 8.80 -14.55 -12.71
N ASN A 159 9.23 -14.76 -13.96
CA ASN A 159 10.18 -13.88 -14.68
C ASN A 159 11.43 -13.52 -13.88
N GLY A 160 12.03 -14.51 -13.21
CA GLY A 160 13.23 -14.33 -12.38
C GLY A 160 13.00 -13.63 -11.04
N LYS A 161 11.76 -13.25 -10.71
CA LYS A 161 11.39 -12.64 -9.42
C LYS A 161 10.69 -13.67 -8.54
N SER A 162 10.90 -13.58 -7.24
CA SER A 162 10.26 -14.43 -6.23
C SER A 162 9.19 -13.66 -5.46
N ARG A 163 8.19 -14.38 -4.96
CA ARG A 163 7.15 -13.89 -4.04
C ARG A 163 6.92 -14.92 -2.94
N MET A 164 6.75 -14.46 -1.72
CA MET A 164 6.38 -15.29 -0.58
C MET A 164 4.84 -15.45 -0.53
N VAL A 165 4.35 -16.68 -0.38
CA VAL A 165 2.91 -17.00 -0.41
C VAL A 165 2.58 -17.91 0.77
N GLY A 166 1.60 -17.52 1.58
CA GLY A 166 1.04 -18.39 2.63
C GLY A 166 0.03 -19.36 2.02
N ASP A 167 0.11 -20.63 2.41
CA ASP A 167 -0.79 -21.70 1.99
C ASP A 167 -2.01 -21.76 2.94
N LEU A 168 -2.80 -20.68 3.01
CA LEU A 168 -3.88 -20.50 3.98
C LEU A 168 -5.09 -21.39 3.68
#